data_AF-A0A7J4QXA2-F1
#
_entry.id   AF-A0A7J4QXA2-F1
#
_cell.length_a   1.000
_cell.length_b   1.000
_cell.length_c   1.000
_cell.angle_alpha   90.00
_cell.angle_beta   90.00
_cell.angle_gamma   90.00
#
_symmetry.space_group_name_H-M   'P 1'
#
loop_
_entity.id
_entity.type
_entity.pdbx_description
1 polymer ?
#
loop_
_entity_poly.entity_id
_entity_poly.type
_entity_poly.pdbx_seq_one_letter_code
_entity_poly.pdbx_strand_id
1 'polypeptide(L)'
;SDIEKDIDLSQPTQPVSTANARKLRHSQDGNLWKIGMPDFIEICPKITGARWRLANSQINKGKITLYNEQQYSSSAKLARLLRERIKQHIEQEALQKMQNIDMDLALRLAEPVGMVRNLLASKASEAITLVGAEESDWPPCMRKIIADLANGVNVNHFGRVFLASISATLALPEESCIGFFRGAPDFNESTTTYQVKHVYSGEYTPASCGKLKVNHNCPVLPGDDRLCDISWMDHPLKYIRATQRWKAKNQQVEANIRQDDVPLGNENQESNELEKSPEKSSDE
;
A
#
# COMPACT_ATOMS: atom_id res chain seq x y z
N SER A 1 9.11 39.53 0.49
CA SER A 1 9.29 38.18 -0.09
C SER A 1 9.12 38.36 -1.57
N ASP A 2 10.23 38.50 -2.27
CA ASP A 2 10.23 39.13 -3.59
C ASP A 2 10.36 38.02 -4.65
N ILE A 3 9.20 37.53 -5.07
CA ILE A 3 9.06 36.61 -6.19
C ILE A 3 8.77 37.46 -7.42
N GLU A 4 9.80 37.77 -8.19
CA GLU A 4 9.66 38.42 -9.49
C GLU A 4 9.43 37.37 -10.58
N LYS A 5 8.37 37.58 -11.38
CA LYS A 5 8.09 36.89 -12.64
C LYS A 5 8.60 37.78 -13.76
N ASP A 6 9.46 37.25 -14.63
CA ASP A 6 9.79 37.91 -15.89
C ASP A 6 9.27 37.09 -17.07
N ILE A 7 8.59 37.82 -17.97
CA ILE A 7 8.22 37.54 -19.37
C ILE A 7 6.81 37.00 -19.62
N ASP A 8 6.01 37.89 -20.23
CA ASP A 8 4.66 37.74 -20.79
C ASP A 8 4.75 37.53 -22.32
N LEU A 9 4.00 36.56 -22.84
CA LEU A 9 3.77 36.28 -24.27
C LEU A 9 2.31 35.80 -24.48
N SER A 10 1.37 36.74 -24.40
CA SER A 10 0.10 36.89 -25.17
C SER A 10 -0.69 35.66 -25.73
N GLN A 11 -1.84 35.41 -25.07
CA GLN A 11 -3.23 35.08 -25.55
C GLN A 11 -3.60 33.75 -26.27
N PRO A 12 -4.90 33.30 -26.29
CA PRO A 12 -6.03 33.50 -25.37
C PRO A 12 -6.63 32.17 -24.81
N THR A 13 -7.37 32.30 -23.70
CA THR A 13 -8.05 31.21 -22.96
C THR A 13 -9.31 30.67 -23.65
N GLN A 14 -9.45 29.34 -23.71
CA GLN A 14 -10.72 28.63 -23.96
C GLN A 14 -11.08 27.77 -22.73
N PRO A 15 -12.37 27.58 -22.37
CA PRO A 15 -12.75 26.98 -21.10
C PRO A 15 -12.67 25.45 -21.17
N VAL A 16 -11.95 24.82 -20.24
CA VAL A 16 -11.72 23.37 -20.24
C VAL A 16 -12.37 22.69 -19.04
N SER A 17 -13.20 21.68 -19.36
CA SER A 17 -13.86 20.71 -18.47
C SER A 17 -12.91 20.01 -17.49
N THR A 18 -13.44 19.71 -16.30
CA THR A 18 -12.79 19.17 -15.09
C THR A 18 -12.00 17.87 -15.29
N ALA A 19 -12.22 17.14 -16.39
CA ALA A 19 -11.47 15.91 -16.71
C ALA A 19 -10.04 16.15 -17.21
N ASN A 20 -9.73 17.34 -17.75
CA ASN A 20 -8.41 17.65 -18.34
C ASN A 20 -7.41 18.27 -17.34
N ALA A 21 -7.86 18.66 -16.15
CA ALA A 21 -7.01 19.34 -15.15
C ALA A 21 -5.86 18.47 -14.61
N ARG A 22 -5.96 17.14 -14.71
CA ARG A 22 -4.89 16.22 -14.31
C ARG A 22 -3.87 15.95 -15.41
N LYS A 23 -4.28 15.99 -16.69
CA LYS A 23 -3.40 15.82 -17.86
C LYS A 23 -2.64 17.11 -18.22
N LEU A 24 -3.25 18.29 -18.01
CA LEU A 24 -2.60 19.58 -18.27
C LEU A 24 -1.45 19.93 -17.29
N ARG A 25 -1.42 19.37 -16.09
CA ARG A 25 -0.34 19.64 -15.11
C ARG A 25 1.00 18.99 -15.46
N HIS A 26 1.02 18.08 -16.42
CA HIS A 26 2.24 17.50 -16.99
C HIS A 26 2.74 18.27 -18.22
N SER A 27 2.08 19.37 -18.60
CA SER A 27 2.65 20.30 -19.56
C SER A 27 3.93 20.88 -18.95
N GLN A 28 5.01 20.82 -19.72
CA GLN A 28 6.25 21.55 -19.44
C GLN A 28 5.88 23.03 -19.34
N ASP A 29 5.69 23.53 -18.13
CA ASP A 29 5.12 24.86 -17.86
C ASP A 29 6.01 26.03 -18.33
N GLY A 30 7.14 25.77 -19.00
CA GLY A 30 8.11 26.75 -19.50
C GLY A 30 8.83 27.58 -18.42
N ASN A 31 8.23 27.70 -17.24
CA ASN A 31 8.62 28.58 -16.17
C ASN A 31 9.71 27.92 -15.31
N LEU A 32 10.86 28.60 -15.23
CA LEU A 32 11.98 28.19 -14.40
C LEU A 32 11.96 28.99 -13.09
N TRP A 33 11.51 28.34 -12.01
CA TRP A 33 11.41 28.96 -10.70
C TRP A 33 12.74 28.96 -9.94
N LYS A 34 12.96 30.01 -9.15
CA LYS A 34 14.10 30.14 -8.23
C LYS A 34 13.58 30.39 -6.82
N ILE A 35 14.28 29.86 -5.82
CA ILE A 35 13.97 30.04 -4.39
C ILE A 35 15.20 30.50 -3.63
N GLY A 36 15.03 31.29 -2.58
CA GLY A 36 16.13 31.63 -1.68
C GLY A 36 16.73 30.38 -1.03
N MET A 37 18.05 30.33 -0.92
CA MET A 37 18.74 29.26 -0.19
C MET A 37 18.22 29.11 1.26
N PRO A 38 17.97 30.20 2.03
CA PRO A 38 17.44 30.06 3.40
C PRO A 38 16.08 29.35 3.43
N ASP A 39 15.13 29.80 2.60
CA ASP A 39 13.78 29.21 2.53
C ASP A 39 13.85 27.72 2.16
N PHE A 40 14.74 27.36 1.24
CA PHE A 40 14.92 25.97 0.83
C PHE A 40 15.43 25.09 1.99
N ILE A 41 16.40 25.58 2.77
CA ILE A 41 16.96 24.85 3.92
C ILE A 41 15.94 24.73 5.06
N GLU A 42 15.09 25.73 5.26
CA GLU A 42 14.02 25.68 6.28
C GLU A 42 12.91 24.68 5.89
N ILE A 43 12.54 24.62 4.61
CA ILE A 43 11.40 23.83 4.13
C ILE A 43 11.76 22.36 3.87
N CYS A 44 12.93 22.09 3.26
CA CYS A 44 13.28 20.76 2.77
C CYS A 44 13.52 19.63 3.79
N PRO A 45 13.86 19.86 5.09
CA PRO A 45 14.11 18.77 6.04
C PRO A 45 12.94 17.78 6.19
N LYS A 46 11.70 18.25 6.00
CA LYS A 46 10.48 17.43 6.06
C LYS A 46 10.09 16.80 4.71
N ILE A 47 10.89 16.98 3.65
CA ILE A 47 10.60 16.48 2.30
C ILE A 47 11.59 15.37 1.91
N THR A 48 11.08 14.15 1.75
CA THR A 48 11.89 12.99 1.37
C THR A 48 12.32 13.03 -0.10
N GLY A 49 13.59 12.72 -0.36
CA GLY A 49 14.14 12.46 -1.70
C GLY A 49 15.48 13.16 -1.93
N ALA A 50 16.37 12.51 -2.68
CA ALA A 50 17.71 13.04 -2.94
C ALA A 50 17.71 14.43 -3.58
N ARG A 51 16.71 14.75 -4.41
CA ARG A 51 16.52 16.05 -5.06
C ARG A 51 16.35 17.24 -4.11
N TRP A 52 15.91 16.99 -2.87
CA TRP A 52 15.67 18.02 -1.86
C TRP A 52 16.90 18.26 -0.97
N ARG A 53 17.98 17.51 -1.21
CA ARG A 53 19.26 17.75 -0.55
C ARG A 53 19.91 18.99 -1.16
N LEU A 54 20.36 19.90 -0.30
CA LEU A 54 21.06 21.11 -0.71
C LEU A 54 22.29 20.79 -1.59
N ALA A 55 23.03 19.72 -1.26
CA ALA A 55 24.18 19.26 -2.05
C ALA A 55 23.85 18.89 -3.50
N ASN A 56 22.58 18.55 -3.78
CA ASN A 56 22.10 18.19 -5.11
C ASN A 56 21.39 19.36 -5.82
N SER A 57 21.50 20.57 -5.27
CA SER A 57 20.83 21.77 -5.76
C SER A 57 21.84 22.76 -6.33
N GLN A 58 21.54 23.35 -7.49
CA GLN A 58 22.40 24.38 -8.06
C GLN A 58 22.10 25.74 -7.44
N ILE A 59 23.09 26.30 -6.76
CA ILE A 59 23.02 27.60 -6.09
C ILE A 59 23.74 28.64 -6.95
N ASN A 60 23.08 29.76 -7.24
CA ASN A 60 23.68 30.91 -7.91
C ASN A 60 23.23 32.18 -7.17
N LYS A 61 24.18 33.00 -6.70
CA LYS A 61 23.93 34.24 -5.94
C LYS A 61 22.93 34.04 -4.78
N GLY A 62 23.09 32.95 -4.02
CA GLY A 62 22.22 32.63 -2.86
C GLY A 62 20.81 32.17 -3.22
N LYS A 63 20.51 31.93 -4.51
CA LYS A 63 19.23 31.40 -4.99
C LYS A 63 19.42 30.01 -5.60
N ILE A 64 18.51 29.09 -5.31
CA ILE A 64 18.45 27.74 -5.86
C ILE A 64 17.52 27.74 -7.07
N THR A 65 17.99 27.17 -8.18
CA THR A 65 17.19 27.06 -9.41
C THR A 65 16.49 25.69 -9.47
N LEU A 66 15.17 25.70 -9.64
CA LEU A 66 14.34 24.49 -9.69
C LEU A 66 14.22 23.99 -11.13
N TYR A 67 15.18 23.21 -11.62
CA TYR A 67 15.14 22.72 -13.01
C TYR A 67 13.98 21.76 -13.29
N ASN A 68 13.52 21.74 -14.54
CA ASN A 68 12.63 20.68 -15.03
C ASN A 68 13.38 19.34 -15.08
N GLU A 69 12.75 18.27 -14.60
CA GLU A 69 13.21 16.88 -14.72
C GLU A 69 12.15 16.05 -15.44
N GLN A 70 12.55 14.89 -15.98
CA GLN A 70 11.65 14.03 -16.76
C GLN A 70 10.34 13.67 -16.05
N GLN A 71 10.37 13.51 -14.73
CA GLN A 71 9.19 13.16 -13.92
C GLN A 71 8.67 14.32 -13.06
N TYR A 72 9.33 15.48 -13.09
CA TYR A 72 9.09 16.52 -12.11
C TYR A 72 9.45 17.91 -12.65
N SER A 73 8.44 18.70 -13.00
CA SER A 73 8.62 20.06 -13.50
C SER A 73 9.08 21.03 -12.40
N SER A 74 9.61 22.18 -12.82
CA SER A 74 9.96 23.30 -11.96
C SER A 74 8.77 23.78 -11.14
N SER A 75 7.61 23.96 -11.79
CA SER A 75 6.34 24.30 -11.12
C SER A 75 5.93 23.23 -10.11
N ALA A 76 6.11 21.94 -10.41
CA ALA A 76 5.83 20.86 -9.46
C ALA A 76 6.76 20.89 -8.24
N LYS A 77 8.04 21.25 -8.44
CA LYS A 77 8.99 21.48 -7.34
C LYS A 77 8.54 22.61 -6.43
N LEU A 78 8.21 23.76 -7.03
CA LEU A 78 7.72 24.91 -6.28
C LEU A 78 6.43 24.57 -5.53
N ALA A 79 5.47 23.92 -6.19
CA ALA A 79 4.20 23.52 -5.57
C ALA A 79 4.41 22.58 -4.37
N ARG A 80 5.43 21.72 -4.40
CA ARG A 80 5.77 20.85 -3.28
C ARG A 80 6.35 21.62 -2.10
N LEU A 81 7.25 22.58 -2.37
CA LEU A 81 7.82 23.47 -1.35
C LEU A 81 6.72 24.34 -0.71
N LEU A 82 5.85 24.93 -1.53
CA LEU A 82 4.72 25.73 -1.06
C LEU A 82 3.76 24.90 -0.20
N ARG A 83 3.45 23.67 -0.61
CA ARG A 83 2.61 22.77 0.18
C ARG A 83 3.19 22.49 1.56
N GLU A 84 4.50 22.27 1.64
CA GLU A 84 5.17 22.03 2.91
C GLU A 84 5.18 23.29 3.79
N ARG A 85 5.40 24.48 3.19
CA ARG A 85 5.33 25.75 3.92
C ARG A 85 3.93 26.03 4.46
N ILE A 86 2.90 25.82 3.64
CA ILE A 86 1.49 25.97 4.06
C ILE A 86 1.17 24.98 5.17
N LYS A 87 1.60 23.72 5.04
CA LYS A 87 1.43 22.71 6.09
C LYS A 87 2.05 23.15 7.42
N GLN A 88 3.29 23.62 7.41
CA GLN A 88 3.97 24.12 8.62
C GLN A 88 3.20 25.30 9.25
N HIS A 89 2.69 26.21 8.44
CA HIS A 89 1.90 27.34 8.92
C HIS A 89 0.59 26.89 9.57
N ILE A 90 -0.14 25.98 8.93
CA ILE A 90 -1.39 25.40 9.47
C ILE A 90 -1.11 24.65 10.78
N GLU A 91 -0.02 23.89 10.86
CA GLU A 91 0.39 23.19 12.09
C GLU A 91 0.64 24.18 13.24
N GLN A 92 1.39 25.25 12.98
CA GLN A 92 1.67 26.28 13.99
C GLN A 92 0.41 27.04 14.42
N GLU A 93 -0.43 27.44 13.46
CA GLU A 93 -1.69 28.11 13.73
C GLU A 93 -2.62 27.20 14.57
N ALA A 94 -2.69 25.90 14.25
CA ALA A 94 -3.46 24.95 15.03
C ALA A 94 -2.95 24.82 16.46
N LEU A 95 -1.63 24.74 16.67
CA LEU A 95 -1.03 24.69 18.01
C LEU A 95 -1.32 25.96 18.83
N GLN A 96 -1.23 27.13 18.21
CA GLN A 96 -1.58 28.39 18.87
C GLN A 96 -3.06 28.44 19.25
N LYS A 97 -3.95 28.01 18.34
CA LYS A 97 -5.39 27.94 18.63
C LYS A 97 -5.70 26.96 19.75
N MET A 98 -4.99 25.83 19.82
CA MET A 98 -5.15 24.86 20.91
C MET A 98 -4.83 25.44 22.30
N GLN A 99 -3.86 26.35 22.39
CA GLN A 99 -3.50 27.01 23.66
C GLN A 99 -4.61 27.94 24.17
N ASN A 100 -5.47 28.44 23.28
CA ASN A 100 -6.54 29.39 23.58
C ASN A 100 -7.92 28.71 23.65
N ILE A 101 -7.99 27.38 23.78
CA ILE A 101 -9.26 26.67 23.91
C ILE A 101 -9.79 26.86 25.33
N ASP A 102 -10.92 27.56 25.44
CA ASP A 102 -11.70 27.65 26.67
C ASP A 102 -12.55 26.39 26.90
N MET A 103 -12.90 26.12 28.16
CA MET A 103 -13.66 24.96 28.59
C MET A 103 -15.04 24.88 27.92
N ASP A 104 -15.71 26.02 27.69
CA ASP A 104 -16.99 26.07 26.98
C ASP A 104 -16.86 25.63 25.51
N LEU A 105 -15.78 26.04 24.84
CA LEU A 105 -15.50 25.64 23.47
C LEU A 105 -15.13 24.14 23.39
N ALA A 106 -14.36 23.64 24.35
CA ALA A 106 -14.01 22.22 24.45
C ALA A 106 -15.25 21.33 24.63
N LEU A 107 -16.20 21.75 25.47
CA LEU A 107 -17.47 21.04 25.68
C LEU A 107 -18.30 20.96 24.40
N ARG A 108 -18.42 22.06 23.65
CA ARG A 108 -19.15 22.08 22.36
C ARG A 108 -18.49 21.23 21.27
N LEU A 109 -17.16 21.12 21.30
CA LEU A 109 -16.39 20.33 20.32
C LEU A 109 -16.26 18.85 20.71
N ALA A 110 -16.58 18.46 21.94
CA ALA A 110 -16.36 17.11 22.46
C ALA A 110 -17.08 16.04 21.62
N GLU A 111 -18.36 16.26 21.30
CA GLU A 111 -19.17 15.34 20.49
C GLU A 111 -18.65 15.21 19.05
N PRO A 112 -18.51 16.28 18.25
CA PRO A 112 -18.04 16.17 16.87
C PRO A 112 -16.60 15.64 16.78
N VAL A 113 -15.71 16.04 17.72
CA VAL A 113 -14.34 15.48 17.78
C VAL A 113 -14.39 13.99 18.14
N GLY A 114 -15.27 13.57 19.04
CA GLY A 114 -15.52 12.17 19.36
C GLY A 114 -15.97 11.36 18.14
N MET A 115 -16.91 11.88 17.34
CA MET A 115 -17.37 11.23 16.11
C MET A 115 -16.23 11.08 15.09
N VAL A 116 -15.45 12.15 14.86
CA VAL A 116 -14.30 12.12 13.95
C VAL A 116 -13.24 11.13 14.44
N ARG A 117 -12.95 11.12 15.74
CA ARG A 117 -11.99 10.20 16.35
C ARG A 117 -12.45 8.74 16.21
N ASN A 118 -13.73 8.47 16.41
CA ASN A 118 -14.31 7.14 16.20
C ASN A 118 -14.28 6.72 14.73
N LEU A 119 -14.57 7.61 13.79
CA LEU A 119 -14.43 7.34 12.36
C LEU A 119 -12.97 7.04 11.98
N LEU A 120 -12.01 7.82 12.48
CA LEU A 120 -10.58 7.53 12.27
C LEU A 120 -10.18 6.20 12.91
N ALA A 121 -10.66 5.90 14.11
CA ALA A 121 -10.42 4.63 14.79
C ALA A 121 -11.03 3.45 14.02
N SER A 122 -12.21 3.62 13.42
CA SER A 122 -12.83 2.60 12.56
C SER A 122 -12.03 2.35 11.26
N LYS A 123 -11.46 3.41 10.67
CA LYS A 123 -10.53 3.25 9.54
C LYS A 123 -9.20 2.63 9.94
N ALA A 124 -8.72 2.94 11.14
CA ALA A 124 -7.55 2.28 11.71
C ALA A 124 -7.86 0.81 12.03
N SER A 125 -9.07 0.48 12.48
CA SER A 125 -9.49 -0.90 12.72
C SER A 125 -9.64 -1.71 11.42
N GLU A 126 -10.00 -1.08 10.29
CA GLU A 126 -9.88 -1.70 8.96
C GLU A 126 -8.42 -2.03 8.58
N ALA A 127 -7.43 -1.34 9.16
CA ALA A 127 -6.03 -1.73 9.07
C ALA A 127 -5.69 -2.85 10.08
N ILE A 128 -6.31 -2.85 11.27
CA ILE A 128 -6.16 -3.93 12.28
C ILE A 128 -6.78 -5.27 11.83
N THR A 129 -7.82 -5.28 10.98
CA THR A 129 -8.36 -6.55 10.44
C THR A 129 -7.31 -7.38 9.68
N LEU A 130 -6.24 -6.77 9.18
CA LEU A 130 -5.13 -7.50 8.55
C LEU A 130 -4.27 -8.27 9.58
N VAL A 131 -4.26 -7.87 10.85
CA VAL A 131 -3.46 -8.46 11.94
C VAL A 131 -4.00 -9.83 12.40
N GLY A 132 -5.24 -10.18 12.02
CA GLY A 132 -5.85 -11.49 12.28
C GLY A 132 -5.90 -12.41 11.05
N ALA A 133 -5.14 -12.12 9.99
CA ALA A 133 -5.12 -12.94 8.80
C ALA A 133 -4.42 -14.28 9.08
N GLU A 134 -5.18 -15.37 8.99
CA GLU A 134 -4.61 -16.72 9.04
C GLU A 134 -3.89 -17.03 7.72
N GLU A 135 -3.07 -18.08 7.69
CA GLU A 135 -2.38 -18.53 6.47
C GLU A 135 -3.36 -18.82 5.31
N SER A 136 -4.59 -19.23 5.64
CA SER A 136 -5.66 -19.44 4.68
C SER A 136 -6.17 -18.14 4.02
N ASP A 137 -5.92 -16.97 4.61
CA ASP A 137 -6.28 -15.66 4.05
C ASP A 137 -5.20 -15.07 3.12
N TRP A 138 -4.00 -15.65 3.13
CA TRP A 138 -2.87 -15.10 2.38
C TRP A 138 -3.17 -15.04 0.88
N PRO A 139 -2.66 -14.04 0.15
CA PRO A 139 -2.85 -13.95 -1.28
C PRO A 139 -2.01 -15.02 -2.00
N PRO A 140 -2.43 -15.49 -3.19
CA PRO A 140 -1.71 -16.54 -3.92
C PRO A 140 -0.25 -16.18 -4.21
N CYS A 141 0.05 -14.89 -4.43
CA CYS A 141 1.42 -14.41 -4.61
C CYS A 141 2.32 -14.60 -3.38
N MET A 142 1.80 -14.41 -2.17
CA MET A 142 2.55 -14.64 -0.93
C MET A 142 2.78 -16.13 -0.71
N ARG A 143 1.74 -16.95 -0.86
CA ARG A 143 1.84 -18.41 -0.74
C ARG A 143 2.86 -19.01 -1.71
N LYS A 144 2.84 -18.56 -2.97
CA LYS A 144 3.80 -19.01 -3.98
C LYS A 144 5.24 -18.72 -3.58
N ILE A 145 5.53 -17.50 -3.12
CA ILE A 145 6.89 -17.12 -2.70
C ILE A 145 7.35 -17.97 -1.51
N ILE A 146 6.48 -18.21 -0.53
CA ILE A 146 6.81 -19.07 0.62
C ILE A 146 7.07 -20.51 0.17
N ALA A 147 6.24 -21.04 -0.73
CA ALA A 147 6.42 -22.38 -1.30
C ALA A 147 7.72 -22.49 -2.14
N ASP A 148 8.02 -21.48 -2.95
CA ASP A 148 9.27 -21.39 -3.73
C ASP A 148 10.48 -21.44 -2.78
N LEU A 149 10.46 -20.64 -1.71
CA LEU A 149 11.52 -20.63 -0.69
C LEU A 149 11.63 -21.99 0.03
N ALA A 150 10.51 -22.60 0.42
CA ALA A 150 10.50 -23.91 1.08
C ALA A 150 11.08 -25.02 0.17
N ASN A 151 10.91 -24.91 -1.14
CA ASN A 151 11.46 -25.83 -2.13
C ASN A 151 12.91 -25.53 -2.53
N GLY A 152 13.58 -24.56 -1.89
CA GLY A 152 14.95 -24.18 -2.25
C GLY A 152 15.05 -23.35 -3.53
N VAL A 153 13.94 -22.86 -4.07
CA VAL A 153 13.93 -22.00 -5.24
C VAL A 153 14.39 -20.60 -4.86
N ASN A 154 15.34 -20.06 -5.62
CA ASN A 154 15.84 -18.72 -5.39
C ASN A 154 14.82 -17.66 -5.84
N VAL A 155 14.15 -17.03 -4.88
CA VAL A 155 13.23 -15.92 -5.14
C VAL A 155 14.01 -14.64 -5.45
N ASN A 156 13.56 -13.88 -6.45
CA ASN A 156 14.19 -12.61 -6.83
C ASN A 156 14.13 -11.56 -5.72
N HIS A 157 15.01 -10.56 -5.77
CA HIS A 157 15.09 -9.51 -4.74
C HIS A 157 13.74 -8.81 -4.51
N PHE A 158 12.98 -8.54 -5.58
CA PHE A 158 11.67 -7.91 -5.48
C PHE A 158 10.67 -8.76 -4.69
N GLY A 159 10.65 -10.08 -4.91
CA GLY A 159 9.80 -11.03 -4.20
C GLY A 159 10.16 -11.14 -2.72
N ARG A 160 11.45 -11.09 -2.39
CA ARG A 160 11.93 -11.07 -1.00
C ARG A 160 11.49 -9.81 -0.26
N VAL A 161 11.64 -8.63 -0.88
CA VAL A 161 11.17 -7.36 -0.30
C VAL A 161 9.64 -7.36 -0.17
N PHE A 162 8.93 -7.88 -1.17
CA PHE A 162 7.48 -8.03 -1.09
C PHE A 162 7.07 -8.91 0.10
N LEU A 163 7.67 -10.09 0.26
CA LEU A 163 7.37 -11.00 1.37
C LEU A 163 7.62 -10.34 2.72
N ALA A 164 8.75 -9.65 2.90
CA ALA A 164 9.05 -8.94 4.13
C ALA A 164 8.05 -7.80 4.41
N SER A 165 7.74 -6.98 3.40
CA SER A 165 6.81 -5.85 3.56
C SER A 165 5.36 -6.30 3.83
N ILE A 166 4.89 -7.37 3.20
CA ILE A 166 3.54 -7.90 3.44
C ILE A 166 3.45 -8.58 4.80
N SER A 167 4.49 -9.30 5.22
CA SER A 167 4.57 -9.90 6.56
C SER A 167 4.53 -8.83 7.65
N ALA A 168 5.28 -7.73 7.48
CA ALA A 168 5.23 -6.58 8.38
C ALA A 168 3.85 -5.93 8.41
N THR A 169 3.20 -5.77 7.25
CA THR A 169 1.84 -5.17 7.17
C THR A 169 0.77 -6.05 7.81
N LEU A 170 0.95 -7.39 7.77
CA LEU A 170 0.11 -8.36 8.47
C LEU A 170 0.47 -8.53 9.94
N ALA A 171 1.46 -7.78 10.44
CA ALA A 171 1.97 -7.86 11.80
C ALA A 171 2.43 -9.28 12.20
N LEU A 172 2.94 -10.07 11.24
CA LEU A 172 3.61 -11.33 11.55
C LEU A 172 4.90 -11.04 12.31
N PRO A 173 5.27 -11.83 13.34
CA PRO A 173 6.53 -11.65 14.06
C PRO A 173 7.75 -11.65 13.12
N GLU A 174 8.76 -10.84 13.43
CA GLU A 174 10.02 -10.79 12.67
C GLU A 174 10.64 -12.18 12.51
N GLU A 175 10.64 -12.97 13.60
CA GLU A 175 11.17 -14.34 13.61
C GLU A 175 10.44 -15.26 12.63
N SER A 176 9.12 -15.14 12.52
CA SER A 176 8.32 -15.90 11.55
C SER A 176 8.68 -15.51 10.12
N CYS A 177 8.85 -14.20 9.86
CA CYS A 177 9.26 -13.72 8.54
C CYS A 177 10.67 -14.19 8.17
N ILE A 178 11.63 -14.17 9.11
CA ILE A 178 12.98 -14.71 8.91
C ILE A 178 12.90 -16.22 8.64
N GLY A 179 12.00 -16.92 9.34
CA GLY A 179 11.72 -18.34 9.14
C GLY A 179 11.37 -18.71 7.70
N PHE A 180 10.58 -17.88 7.00
CA PHE A 180 10.25 -18.13 5.58
C PHE A 180 11.48 -18.15 4.67
N PHE A 181 12.54 -17.43 5.02
CA PHE A 181 13.75 -17.37 4.21
C PHE A 181 14.74 -18.51 4.48
N ARG A 182 14.53 -19.34 5.51
CA ARG A 182 15.47 -20.43 5.86
C ARG A 182 15.64 -21.46 4.73
N GLY A 183 14.62 -21.66 3.90
CA GLY A 183 14.71 -22.55 2.75
C GLY A 183 15.49 -21.96 1.56
N ALA A 184 15.83 -20.67 1.58
CA ALA A 184 16.56 -20.06 0.47
C ALA A 184 17.98 -20.65 0.33
N PRO A 185 18.45 -20.88 -0.92
CA PRO A 185 19.76 -21.49 -1.15
C PRO A 185 20.94 -20.62 -0.70
N ASP A 186 20.72 -19.32 -0.56
CA ASP A 186 21.68 -18.30 -0.14
C ASP A 186 21.41 -17.77 1.28
N PHE A 187 20.66 -18.52 2.09
CA PHE A 187 20.23 -18.05 3.40
C PHE A 187 21.43 -17.80 4.34
N ASN A 188 21.54 -16.57 4.82
CA ASN A 188 22.41 -16.17 5.91
C ASN A 188 21.57 -15.47 6.98
N GLU A 189 21.53 -16.04 8.18
CA GLU A 189 20.69 -15.56 9.28
C GLU A 189 21.01 -14.11 9.68
N SER A 190 22.30 -13.77 9.81
CA SER A 190 22.73 -12.41 10.21
C SER A 190 22.28 -11.35 9.21
N THR A 191 22.46 -11.64 7.91
CA THR A 191 22.12 -10.70 6.83
C THR A 191 20.61 -10.59 6.66
N THR A 192 19.91 -11.73 6.70
CA THR A 192 18.44 -11.76 6.56
C THR A 192 17.77 -11.05 7.73
N THR A 193 18.23 -11.27 8.96
CA THR A 193 17.71 -10.60 10.15
C THR A 193 17.86 -9.08 10.03
N TYR A 194 19.03 -8.60 9.61
CA TYR A 194 19.25 -7.18 9.40
C TYR A 194 18.31 -6.59 8.34
N GLN A 195 18.18 -7.27 7.19
CA GLN A 195 17.32 -6.81 6.09
C GLN A 195 15.83 -6.82 6.48
N VAL A 196 15.36 -7.89 7.12
CA VAL A 196 13.96 -8.01 7.57
C VAL A 196 13.66 -6.93 8.62
N LYS A 197 14.54 -6.73 9.61
CA LYS A 197 14.39 -5.67 10.61
C LYS A 197 14.35 -4.27 9.99
N HIS A 198 15.16 -4.02 8.95
CA HIS A 198 15.11 -2.75 8.22
C HIS A 198 13.76 -2.56 7.50
N VAL A 199 13.20 -3.63 6.93
CA VAL A 199 11.87 -3.58 6.31
C VAL A 199 10.76 -3.42 7.35
N TYR A 200 10.86 -4.08 8.50
CA TYR A 200 9.87 -3.98 9.58
C TYR A 200 9.85 -2.60 10.25
N SER A 201 11.01 -1.95 10.35
CA SER A 201 11.13 -0.59 10.88
C SER A 201 10.79 0.50 9.86
N GLY A 202 10.84 0.20 8.57
CA GLY A 202 10.35 1.09 7.52
C GLY A 202 8.86 0.86 7.29
N GLU A 203 8.06 1.93 7.25
CA GLU A 203 6.63 1.85 6.94
C GLU A 203 6.39 1.54 5.43
N TYR A 204 6.99 0.46 4.92
CA TYR A 204 6.91 0.07 3.52
C TYR A 204 5.54 -0.54 3.21
N THR A 205 4.88 0.03 2.21
CA THR A 205 3.65 -0.58 1.66
C THR A 205 4.02 -1.71 0.69
N PRO A 206 3.40 -2.90 0.80
CA PRO A 206 3.62 -4.00 -0.13
C PRO A 206 3.34 -3.62 -1.58
N ALA A 207 3.97 -4.33 -2.51
CA ALA A 207 3.77 -4.10 -3.93
C ALA A 207 2.34 -4.42 -4.40
N SER A 208 1.83 -3.63 -5.35
CA SER A 208 0.53 -3.87 -6.00
C SER A 208 0.57 -5.06 -6.97
N CYS A 209 -0.61 -5.60 -7.31
CA CYS A 209 -0.73 -6.76 -8.21
C CYS A 209 -0.08 -6.50 -9.58
N GLY A 210 -0.23 -5.30 -10.14
CA GLY A 210 0.41 -4.93 -11.41
C GLY A 210 1.94 -5.01 -11.34
N LYS A 211 2.54 -4.54 -10.24
CA LYS A 211 4.00 -4.66 -10.03
C LYS A 211 4.43 -6.10 -9.84
N LEU A 212 3.67 -6.90 -9.08
CA LEU A 212 3.97 -8.31 -8.88
C LEU A 212 3.92 -9.11 -10.20
N LYS A 213 2.96 -8.81 -11.09
CA LYS A 213 2.87 -9.42 -12.43
C LYS A 213 4.10 -9.10 -13.29
N VAL A 214 4.48 -7.82 -13.37
CA VAL A 214 5.65 -7.39 -14.16
C VAL A 214 6.97 -7.95 -13.62
N ASN A 215 7.07 -8.18 -12.31
CA ASN A 215 8.27 -8.75 -11.67
C ASN A 215 8.21 -10.28 -11.48
N HIS A 216 7.31 -10.99 -12.18
CA HIS A 216 7.18 -12.45 -12.15
C HIS A 216 6.91 -13.08 -10.76
N ASN A 217 6.34 -12.30 -9.84
CA ASN A 217 6.04 -12.70 -8.46
C ASN A 217 4.55 -13.00 -8.23
N CYS A 218 3.70 -12.81 -9.24
CA CYS A 218 2.30 -13.23 -9.22
C CYS A 218 2.15 -14.58 -9.95
N PRO A 219 1.65 -15.65 -9.31
CA PRO A 219 1.45 -16.96 -9.95
C PRO A 219 0.16 -17.03 -10.78
N VAL A 220 -0.75 -16.08 -10.60
CA VAL A 220 -2.13 -16.17 -11.11
C VAL A 220 -2.18 -15.76 -12.58
N LEU A 221 -2.60 -16.69 -13.43
CA LEU A 221 -3.04 -16.44 -14.79
C LEU A 221 -4.56 -16.16 -14.82
N PRO A 222 -5.08 -15.50 -15.87
CA PRO A 222 -6.52 -15.27 -15.99
C PRO A 222 -7.30 -16.59 -15.93
N GLY A 223 -8.22 -16.71 -14.96
CA GLY A 223 -9.05 -17.90 -14.75
C GLY A 223 -8.60 -18.81 -13.58
N ASP A 224 -7.38 -18.63 -13.05
CA ASP A 224 -6.86 -19.46 -11.96
C ASP A 224 -7.51 -19.14 -10.61
N ASP A 225 -7.81 -17.86 -10.37
CA ASP A 225 -8.35 -17.37 -9.11
C ASP A 225 -9.43 -16.32 -9.37
N ARG A 226 -10.68 -16.71 -9.09
CA ARG A 226 -11.89 -15.89 -9.33
C ARG A 226 -11.83 -14.53 -8.65
N LEU A 227 -11.17 -14.41 -7.51
CA LEU A 227 -11.07 -13.17 -6.75
C LEU A 227 -9.97 -12.25 -7.31
N CYS A 228 -8.87 -12.83 -7.78
CA CYS A 228 -7.79 -12.12 -8.47
C CYS A 228 -8.17 -11.63 -9.88
N ASP A 229 -9.14 -12.29 -10.53
CA ASP A 229 -9.63 -11.93 -11.87
C ASP A 229 -10.58 -10.72 -11.87
N ILE A 230 -11.06 -10.29 -10.70
CA ILE A 230 -12.00 -9.18 -10.61
C ILE A 230 -11.29 -7.86 -10.92
N SER A 231 -11.93 -7.00 -11.73
CA SER A 231 -11.36 -5.74 -12.22
C SER A 231 -10.89 -4.76 -11.13
N TRP A 232 -11.47 -4.81 -9.93
CA TRP A 232 -11.09 -3.96 -8.79
C TRP A 232 -9.98 -4.57 -7.89
N MET A 233 -9.56 -5.81 -8.16
CA MET A 233 -8.52 -6.53 -7.40
C MET A 233 -7.12 -6.14 -7.89
N ASP A 234 -6.64 -4.99 -7.43
CA ASP A 234 -5.35 -4.40 -7.85
C ASP A 234 -4.23 -4.54 -6.80
N HIS A 235 -4.51 -5.09 -5.62
CA HIS A 235 -3.56 -5.14 -4.51
C HIS A 235 -3.72 -6.38 -3.61
N PRO A 236 -2.61 -7.04 -3.18
CA PRO A 236 -2.68 -8.21 -2.29
C PRO A 236 -3.40 -7.94 -0.96
N LEU A 237 -3.22 -6.76 -0.35
CA LEU A 237 -3.99 -6.38 0.85
C LEU A 237 -5.51 -6.28 0.61
N LYS A 238 -5.96 -5.92 -0.60
CA LYS A 238 -7.40 -5.96 -0.93
C LYS A 238 -7.90 -7.39 -1.01
N TYR A 239 -7.08 -8.31 -1.53
CA TYR A 239 -7.38 -9.74 -1.57
C TYR A 239 -7.63 -10.28 -0.17
N ILE A 240 -6.69 -10.06 0.76
CA ILE A 240 -6.80 -10.54 2.14
C ILE A 240 -8.08 -10.03 2.81
N ARG A 241 -8.38 -8.73 2.68
CA ARG A 241 -9.62 -8.15 3.23
C ARG A 241 -10.87 -8.74 2.60
N ALA A 242 -10.87 -9.00 1.30
CA ALA A 242 -12.02 -9.59 0.61
C ALA A 242 -12.26 -11.03 1.09
N THR A 243 -11.20 -11.82 1.26
CA THR A 243 -11.25 -13.19 1.80
C THR A 243 -11.79 -13.20 3.24
N GLN A 244 -11.26 -12.34 4.12
CA GLN A 244 -11.72 -12.23 5.50
C GLN A 244 -13.20 -11.82 5.59
N ARG A 245 -13.64 -10.85 4.77
CA ARG A 245 -15.05 -10.43 4.73
C ARG A 245 -15.97 -11.56 4.25
N TRP A 246 -15.53 -12.32 3.24
CA TRP A 246 -16.28 -13.47 2.75
C TRP A 246 -16.40 -14.56 3.82
N LYS A 247 -15.31 -14.89 4.53
CA LYS A 247 -15.32 -15.84 5.65
C LYS A 247 -16.24 -15.38 6.79
N ALA A 248 -16.13 -14.12 7.23
CA ALA A 248 -16.96 -13.58 8.29
C ALA A 248 -18.46 -13.63 7.91
N LYS A 249 -18.80 -13.35 6.64
CA LYS A 249 -20.17 -13.48 6.15
C LYS A 249 -20.64 -14.94 6.15
N ASN A 250 -19.82 -15.88 5.69
CA ASN A 250 -20.18 -17.30 5.68
C ASN A 250 -20.35 -17.85 7.10
N GLN A 251 -19.47 -17.49 8.04
CA GLN A 251 -19.61 -17.87 9.45
C GLN A 251 -20.89 -17.32 10.07
N GLN A 252 -21.29 -16.09 9.72
CA GLN A 252 -22.57 -15.52 10.15
C GLN A 252 -23.77 -16.22 9.51
N VAL A 253 -23.66 -16.67 8.26
CA VAL A 253 -24.70 -17.47 7.61
C VAL A 253 -24.81 -18.83 8.29
N GLU A 254 -23.70 -19.54 8.48
CA GLU A 254 -23.63 -20.84 9.18
C GLU A 254 -24.18 -20.75 10.61
N ALA A 255 -23.84 -19.71 11.35
CA ALA A 255 -24.36 -19.48 12.70
C ALA A 255 -25.86 -19.12 12.73
N ASN A 256 -26.42 -18.65 11.62
CA ASN A 256 -27.85 -18.33 11.48
C ASN A 256 -28.67 -19.46 10.82
N ILE A 257 -28.04 -20.58 10.43
CA ILE A 257 -28.77 -21.78 9.98
C ILE A 257 -29.53 -22.34 11.19
N ARG A 258 -30.86 -22.48 11.07
CA ARG A 258 -31.71 -23.09 12.10
C ARG A 258 -31.42 -24.60 12.14
N GLN A 259 -31.47 -25.23 13.30
CA GLN A 259 -31.21 -26.67 13.46
C GLN A 259 -32.08 -27.58 12.58
N ASP A 260 -33.22 -27.06 12.09
CA ASP A 260 -34.17 -27.78 11.24
C ASP A 260 -33.72 -27.90 9.76
N ASP A 261 -32.70 -27.13 9.32
CA ASP A 261 -32.17 -27.13 7.94
C ASP A 261 -30.87 -27.95 7.77
N VAL A 262 -30.47 -28.72 8.79
CA VAL A 262 -29.30 -29.62 8.70
C VAL A 262 -29.68 -30.84 7.84
N PRO A 263 -28.96 -31.15 6.75
CA PRO A 263 -29.24 -32.33 5.94
C PRO A 263 -29.16 -33.61 6.80
N LEU A 264 -30.22 -34.42 6.79
CA LEU A 264 -30.24 -35.71 7.47
C LEU A 264 -29.14 -36.60 6.86
N GLY A 265 -28.29 -37.18 7.72
CA GLY A 265 -27.05 -37.86 7.35
C GLY A 265 -27.15 -39.13 6.50
N ASN A 266 -28.29 -39.43 5.87
CA ASN A 266 -28.52 -40.66 5.13
C ASN A 266 -28.69 -40.52 3.61
N GLU A 267 -28.52 -39.33 3.01
CA GLU A 267 -28.64 -39.18 1.54
C GLU A 267 -27.32 -39.36 0.76
N ASN A 268 -26.27 -39.92 1.38
CA ASN A 268 -24.98 -40.18 0.71
C ASN A 268 -24.63 -41.68 0.58
N GLN A 269 -25.58 -42.60 0.76
CA GLN A 269 -25.29 -44.05 0.63
C GLN A 269 -25.88 -44.76 -0.59
N GLU A 270 -26.62 -44.10 -1.49
CA GLU A 270 -27.31 -44.81 -2.59
C GLU A 270 -26.80 -44.55 -4.02
N SER A 271 -25.57 -44.08 -4.21
CA SER A 271 -25.02 -43.89 -5.58
C SER A 271 -23.62 -44.42 -5.84
N ASN A 272 -23.12 -45.38 -5.05
CA ASN A 272 -21.83 -46.02 -5.36
C ASN A 272 -21.79 -47.55 -5.20
N GLU A 273 -22.91 -48.22 -5.44
CA GLU A 273 -22.96 -49.67 -5.67
C GLU A 273 -23.58 -49.97 -7.04
N LEU A 274 -22.86 -49.71 -8.13
CA LEU A 274 -23.04 -50.40 -9.41
C LEU A 274 -21.86 -50.12 -10.34
N GLU A 275 -20.73 -50.76 -10.06
CA GLU A 275 -19.85 -51.38 -11.07
C GLU A 275 -18.71 -52.12 -10.37
N LYS A 276 -19.00 -53.30 -9.84
CA LYS A 276 -17.98 -54.33 -9.63
C LYS A 276 -18.58 -55.71 -9.87
N SER A 277 -18.17 -56.34 -10.96
CA SER A 277 -18.34 -57.76 -11.28
C SER A 277 -17.26 -58.14 -12.32
N PRO A 278 -16.82 -59.39 -12.41
CA PRO A 278 -15.83 -59.97 -11.52
C PRO A 278 -14.58 -60.48 -12.28
N GLU A 279 -13.61 -60.96 -11.49
CA GLU A 279 -12.36 -61.62 -11.88
C GLU A 279 -12.47 -62.66 -13.00
N LYS A 280 -11.40 -62.76 -13.80
CA LYS A 280 -10.84 -64.05 -14.22
C LYS A 280 -9.31 -63.99 -14.19
N SER A 281 -8.74 -64.74 -13.26
CA SER A 281 -7.40 -65.30 -13.34
C SER A 281 -7.42 -66.53 -14.26
N SER A 282 -6.37 -66.69 -15.06
CA SER A 282 -5.82 -67.99 -15.49
C SER A 282 -4.48 -67.76 -16.20
N ASP A 283 -3.41 -68.15 -15.52
CA ASP A 283 -2.24 -68.89 -16.02
C ASP A 283 -1.83 -68.75 -17.50
N GLU A 284 -0.68 -68.09 -17.74
CA GLU A 284 0.56 -68.65 -18.35
C GLU A 284 1.67 -67.58 -18.41
#